data_AF-T2SJU0-F1
#
_entry.id   AF-T2SJU0-F1
#
_cell.length_a   1.000
_cell.length_b   1.000
_cell.length_c   1.000
_cell.angle_alpha   90.00
_cell.angle_beta   90.00
_cell.angle_gamma   90.00
#
_symmetry.space_group_name_H-M   'P 1'
#
loop_
_entity.id
_entity.type
_entity.pdbx_description
1 polymer ?
#
loop_
_entity_poly.entity_id
_entity_poly.type
_entity_poly.pdbx_seq_one_letter_code
_entity_poly.pdbx_strand_id
1 'polypeptide(L)' 'MQKVTFKEETYQLEGKTLKVGDKAPDVKLVNGDLQEVNLLKQGVRFQVVSALPSLTGSVCLLQ' A
#
# COMPACT_ATOMS: atom_id res chain seq x y z
N MET A 1 0.15 -12.17 11.93
CA MET A 1 0.22 -10.87 12.62
C MET A 1 1.66 -10.40 12.57
N GLN A 2 1.96 -9.41 11.74
CA GLN A 2 3.31 -8.94 11.45
C GLN A 2 3.63 -7.72 12.32
N LYS A 3 4.81 -7.69 12.94
CA LYS A 3 5.27 -6.55 13.74
C LYS A 3 6.22 -5.70 12.92
N VAL A 4 6.11 -4.39 13.06
CA VAL A 4 7.02 -3.42 12.44
C VAL A 4 7.47 -2.42 13.49
N THR A 5 8.70 -1.94 13.36
CA THR A 5 9.23 -0.87 14.20
C THR A 5 9.13 0.43 13.42
N PHE A 6 8.57 1.47 14.04
CA PHE A 6 8.56 2.81 13.48
C PHE A 6 9.12 3.78 14.52
N LYS A 7 10.19 4.48 14.11
CA LYS A 7 11.10 5.20 15.01
C LYS A 7 11.69 4.23 16.05
N GLU A 8 11.16 4.21 17.27
CA GLU A 8 11.65 3.37 18.38
C GLU A 8 10.55 2.47 18.95
N GLU A 9 9.32 2.58 18.44
CA GLU A 9 8.17 1.84 18.95
C GLU A 9 7.82 0.68 18.03
N THR A 10 7.39 -0.43 18.63
CA THR A 10 6.94 -1.62 17.89
C THR A 10 5.43 -1.61 17.77
N TYR A 11 4.96 -1.62 16.53
CA TYR A 11 3.54 -1.64 16.19
C TYR A 11 3.14 -3.01 15.65
N GLN A 12 1.92 -3.40 15.97
CA GLN A 12 1.29 -4.59 15.43
C GLN A 12 0.49 -4.20 14.18
N LEU A 13 0.80 -4.80 13.04
CA LEU A 13 0.01 -4.58 11.82
C LEU A 13 -1.31 -5.36 11.91
N GLU A 14 -2.39 -4.65 11.62
CA GLU A 14 -3.73 -5.22 11.45
C GLU A 14 -3.92 -5.79 10.04
N GLY A 15 -4.90 -6.68 9.90
CA GLY A 15 -5.22 -7.31 8.62
C GLY A 15 -4.37 -8.54 8.27
N LYS A 16 -4.55 -9.02 7.05
CA LYS A 16 -3.93 -10.24 6.54
C LYS A 16 -2.63 -9.91 5.82
N THR A 17 -1.54 -10.57 6.21
CA THR A 17 -0.28 -10.55 5.45
C THR A 17 -0.43 -11.29 4.12
N LEU A 18 -0.05 -10.65 3.03
CA LEU A 18 -0.04 -11.23 1.68
C LEU A 18 1.32 -11.91 1.39
N LYS A 19 1.31 -12.96 0.58
CA LYS A 19 2.50 -13.70 0.15
C LYS A 19 2.55 -13.81 -1.38
N VAL A 20 3.73 -14.10 -1.92
CA VAL A 20 3.89 -14.38 -3.36
C VAL A 20 3.00 -15.55 -3.77
N GLY A 21 2.24 -15.38 -4.85
CA GLY A 21 1.27 -16.36 -5.33
C GLY A 21 -0.15 -16.13 -4.81
N ASP A 22 -0.35 -15.30 -3.78
CA ASP A 22 -1.68 -14.89 -3.37
C ASP A 22 -2.33 -14.01 -4.44
N LYS A 23 -3.65 -14.14 -4.61
CA LYS A 23 -4.42 -13.18 -5.40
C LYS A 23 -4.41 -11.83 -4.68
N ALA A 24 -4.01 -10.79 -5.39
CA ALA A 24 -4.07 -9.43 -4.88
C ALA A 24 -5.53 -9.07 -4.49
N PRO A 25 -5.74 -8.45 -3.31
CA PRO A 25 -7.08 -8.08 -2.86
C PRO A 25 -7.63 -6.93 -3.70
N ASP A 26 -8.96 -6.88 -3.81
CA ASP A 26 -9.63 -5.76 -4.47
C ASP A 26 -9.64 -4.55 -3.53
N VAL A 27 -9.04 -3.44 -3.96
CA VAL A 27 -8.89 -2.22 -3.16
C VAL A 27 -9.40 -1.02 -3.94
N LYS A 28 -10.30 -0.26 -3.31
CA LYS A 28 -10.78 1.03 -3.79
C LYS A 28 -10.00 2.14 -3.09
N LEU A 29 -9.43 3.03 -3.87
CA LEU A 29 -8.66 4.19 -3.43
C LEU A 29 -9.31 5.46 -3.99
N VAL A 30 -8.81 6.62 -3.56
CA VAL A 30 -9.21 7.91 -4.08
C VAL A 30 -8.02 8.54 -4.78
N ASN A 31 -8.20 8.99 -6.02
CA ASN A 31 -7.14 9.65 -6.78
C ASN A 31 -7.05 11.16 -6.44
N GLY A 32 -6.09 11.87 -7.06
CA GLY A 32 -5.90 13.31 -6.85
C GLY A 32 -7.09 14.18 -7.25
N ASP A 33 -7.96 13.66 -8.13
CA ASP A 33 -9.19 14.32 -8.58
C ASP A 33 -10.40 13.96 -7.72
N LEU A 34 -10.18 13.33 -6.56
CA LEU A 34 -11.21 12.87 -5.62
C LEU A 34 -12.17 11.82 -6.18
N GLN A 35 -11.75 11.09 -7.21
CA GLN A 35 -12.52 10.01 -7.82
C GLN A 35 -12.13 8.67 -7.23
N GLU A 36 -13.12 7.79 -7.05
CA GLU A 36 -12.88 6.40 -6.65
C GLU A 36 -12.18 5.64 -7.79
N VAL A 37 -11.03 5.05 -7.49
CA VAL A 37 -10.27 4.20 -8.40
C VAL A 37 -10.08 2.83 -7.79
N ASN A 38 -10.16 1.79 -8.61
CA ASN A 38 -9.97 0.42 -8.18
C ASN A 38 -8.62 -0.09 -8.70
N LEU A 39 -7.78 -0.56 -7.79
CA LEU A 39 -6.41 -0.99 -8.09
C LEU A 39 -6.38 -2.12 -9.13
N LEU A 40 -7.31 -3.06 -9.07
CA LEU A 40 -7.31 -4.26 -9.92
C LEU A 40 -8.00 -4.06 -11.28
N LYS A 41 -8.80 -3.00 -11.45
CA LYS A 41 -9.67 -2.84 -12.65
C LYS A 41 -9.02 -2.15 -13.84
N GLN A 42 -7.81 -1.62 -13.73
CA GLN A 42 -7.24 -0.76 -14.78
C GLN A 42 -6.72 -1.47 -16.04
N GLY A 43 -7.01 -2.76 -16.26
CA GLY A 43 -6.56 -3.48 -17.48
C GLY A 43 -5.04 -3.57 -17.64
N VAL A 44 -4.30 -3.31 -16.56
CA VAL A 44 -2.83 -3.28 -16.54
C VAL A 44 -2.30 -4.68 -16.36
N ARG A 45 -1.36 -5.09 -17.21
CA ARG A 45 -0.75 -6.44 -17.20
C ARG A 45 0.11 -6.70 -15.96
N PHE A 46 0.80 -5.67 -15.47
CA PHE A 46 1.64 -5.72 -14.27
C PHE A 46 1.55 -4.39 -13.52
N GLN A 47 1.43 -4.44 -12.20
CA GLN A 47 1.38 -3.24 -11.36
C GLN A 47 2.40 -3.37 -10.23
N VAL A 48 3.06 -2.25 -9.92
CA VAL A 48 3.94 -2.12 -8.76
C VAL A 48 3.28 -1.14 -7.80
N VAL A 49 3.11 -1.56 -6.55
CA VAL A 49 2.48 -0.74 -5.50
C VAL A 49 3.54 -0.34 -4.49
N SER A 50 3.76 0.96 -4.34
CA SER A 50 4.59 1.53 -3.28
C SER A 50 3.67 2.12 -2.20
N ALA A 51 3.72 1.57 -0.98
CA ALA A 51 2.94 2.04 0.15
C ALA A 51 3.84 2.86 1.10
N LEU A 52 3.45 4.09 1.37
CA LEU A 52 4.20 5.06 2.17
C LEU A 52 3.33 5.57 3.32
N PRO A 53 3.90 5.87 4.51
CA PRO A 53 3.14 6.49 5.60
C PRO A 53 2.61 7.88 5.25
N SER A 54 3.34 8.63 4.42
CA SER A 54 2.94 9.94 3.91
C SER A 54 3.70 10.25 2.61
N LEU A 55 3.11 11.04 1.72
CA LEU A 55 3.76 11.46 0.47
C LEU A 55 4.73 12.65 0.66
N THR A 56 4.68 13.34 1.79
CA THR A 56 5.41 14.60 2.02
C THR A 56 6.68 14.44 2.85
N GLY A 57 6.94 13.24 3.38
CA GLY A 57 8.16 12.96 4.14
C GLY A 57 9.40 12.92 3.23
N SER A 58 10.50 13.53 3.67
CA SER A 58 11.77 13.58 2.93
C SER A 58 12.32 12.19 2.57
N VAL A 59 12.05 11.18 3.40
CA VAL A 59 12.42 9.77 3.15
C VAL A 59 11.55 9.13 2.07
N CYS A 60 10.27 9.53 1.99
CA CYS A 60 9.28 8.94 1.09
C CYS A 60 9.44 9.41 -0.37
N LEU A 61 10.18 10.50 -0.60
CA LEU A 61 10.46 11.05 -1.94
C LEU A 61 11.62 10.34 -2.67
N LEU A 62 12.37 9.45 -2.00
CA LEU A 62 13.53 8.75 -2.56
C LEU A 62 13.18 7.43 -3.28
N GLN A 63 11.92 7.01 -3.26
CA GLN A 63 11.44 5.74 -3.82
C GLN A 63 11.00 5.83 -5.28
#